data_AF-Q9RSW5-F1
#
_entry.id   AF-Q9RSW5-F1
#
_cell.length_a   1.000
_cell.length_b   1.000
_cell.length_c   1.000
_cell.angle_alpha   90.00
_cell.angle_beta   90.00
_cell.angle_gamma   90.00
#
_symmetry.space_group_name_H-M   'P 1'
#
loop_
_entity.id
_entity.type
_entity.pdbx_description
1 polymer ?
#
loop_
_entity_poly.entity_id
_entity_poly.type
_entity_poly.pdbx_seq_one_letter_code
_entity_poly.pdbx_strand_id
1 'polypeptide(L)'
;MILSAEQSFTLRHPHGQAAALAFVREPAAALAGVRFLRGLDSDGEQVWGELLVTVPLLGEVDLPFRSEIVRTPQGAELRPLTLTGERAWVAVSGQATAAEGGEMAFAFQFQAHLATPEAEGWGGAAFEKMVQAAAGRTLERVAKALPEGLAAGLPPA
;
A
#
# COMPACT_ATOMS: atom_id res chain seq x y z
N MET A 1 -2.06 12.95 13.27
CA MET A 1 -1.94 11.56 13.77
C MET A 1 -1.29 10.68 12.70
N ILE A 2 -0.48 9.68 13.09
CA ILE A 2 0.12 8.71 12.16
C ILE A 2 -0.25 7.29 12.59
N LEU A 3 -0.68 6.47 11.64
CA LEU A 3 -1.00 5.05 11.82
C LEU A 3 -0.15 4.23 10.86
N SER A 4 0.35 3.08 11.31
CA SER A 4 1.21 2.22 10.49
C SER A 4 0.68 0.79 10.41
N ALA A 5 0.82 0.17 9.24
CA ALA A 5 0.68 -1.26 9.05
C ALA A 5 1.82 -1.78 8.17
N GLU A 6 2.20 -3.03 8.40
CA GLU A 6 3.26 -3.70 7.68
C GLU A 6 2.77 -5.06 7.20
N GLN A 7 3.25 -5.48 6.04
CA GLN A 7 2.97 -6.80 5.50
C GLN A 7 4.16 -7.33 4.74
N SER A 8 4.60 -8.53 5.12
CA SER A 8 5.60 -9.30 4.38
C SER A 8 5.04 -10.66 3.99
N PHE A 9 5.35 -11.12 2.79
CA PHE A 9 4.87 -12.39 2.24
C PHE A 9 5.71 -12.80 1.03
N THR A 10 5.55 -14.05 0.61
CA THR A 10 6.14 -14.55 -0.62
C THR A 10 5.06 -15.03 -1.58
N LEU A 11 5.33 -14.90 -2.88
CA LEU A 11 4.55 -15.49 -3.95
C LEU A 11 5.49 -16.25 -4.89
N ARG A 12 4.94 -17.10 -5.75
CA ARG A 12 5.70 -17.74 -6.82
C ARG A 12 5.12 -17.38 -8.17
N HIS A 13 5.95 -16.86 -9.06
CA HIS A 13 5.56 -16.64 -10.44
C HIS A 13 5.56 -17.98 -11.20
N PRO A 14 4.49 -18.33 -11.93
CA PRO A 14 4.39 -19.64 -12.59
C PRO A 14 5.42 -19.81 -13.72
N HIS A 15 5.74 -18.73 -14.42
CA HIS A 15 6.69 -18.74 -15.55
C HIS A 15 8.17 -18.56 -15.14
N GLY A 16 8.53 -18.88 -13.89
CA GLY A 16 9.91 -18.90 -13.42
C GLY A 16 10.54 -17.52 -13.17
N GLN A 17 11.87 -17.51 -13.00
CA GLN A 17 12.63 -16.38 -12.47
C GLN A 17 12.59 -15.11 -13.32
N ALA A 18 12.73 -15.23 -14.65
CA ALA A 18 12.75 -14.05 -15.52
C ALA A 18 11.42 -13.28 -15.46
N ALA A 19 10.30 -14.00 -15.42
CA ALA A 19 8.97 -13.43 -15.30
C ALA A 19 8.70 -12.89 -13.88
N ALA A 20 9.18 -13.59 -12.84
CA ALA A 20 9.17 -13.07 -11.48
C ALA A 20 9.90 -11.71 -11.37
N LEU A 21 11.10 -11.62 -11.95
CA LEU A 21 11.89 -10.39 -11.93
C LEU A 21 11.21 -9.24 -12.69
N ALA A 22 10.60 -9.53 -13.84
CA ALA A 22 9.81 -8.54 -14.58
C ALA A 22 8.61 -8.04 -13.76
N PHE A 23 7.90 -8.96 -13.09
CA PHE A 23 6.75 -8.63 -12.26
C PHE A 23 7.12 -7.73 -11.08
N VAL A 24 8.16 -8.08 -10.31
CA VAL A 24 8.58 -7.26 -9.15
C VAL A 24 9.20 -5.91 -9.55
N ARG A 25 9.59 -5.73 -10.82
CA ARG A 25 10.14 -4.47 -11.35
C ARG A 25 9.09 -3.51 -11.88
N GLU A 26 7.85 -3.94 -12.04
CA GLU A 26 6.74 -3.09 -12.46
C GLU A 26 5.63 -3.02 -11.40
N PRO A 27 5.83 -2.21 -10.33
CA PRO A 27 4.90 -2.10 -9.21
C PRO A 27 3.47 -1.76 -9.62
N ALA A 28 3.27 -0.86 -10.60
CA ALA A 28 1.94 -0.47 -11.04
C ALA A 28 1.16 -1.65 -11.67
N ALA A 29 1.84 -2.45 -12.49
CA ALA A 29 1.24 -3.65 -13.07
C ALA A 29 0.97 -4.71 -12.00
N ALA A 30 1.91 -4.93 -11.08
CA ALA A 30 1.77 -5.89 -9.99
C ALA A 30 0.62 -5.54 -9.02
N LEU A 31 0.41 -4.24 -8.76
CA LEU A 31 -0.60 -3.73 -7.85
C LEU A 31 -1.97 -3.51 -8.52
N ALA A 32 -2.10 -3.64 -9.84
CA ALA A 32 -3.35 -3.40 -10.56
C ALA A 32 -4.51 -4.33 -10.14
N GLY A 33 -4.20 -5.53 -9.63
CA GLY A 33 -5.19 -6.49 -9.10
C GLY A 33 -5.70 -6.16 -7.69
N VAL A 34 -5.14 -5.14 -7.04
CA VAL A 34 -5.43 -4.82 -5.64
C VAL A 34 -6.70 -3.98 -5.54
N ARG A 35 -7.82 -4.62 -5.17
CA ARG A 35 -9.18 -4.04 -5.13
C ARG A 35 -9.38 -2.77 -4.29
N PHE A 36 -8.50 -2.50 -3.34
CA PHE A 36 -8.59 -1.33 -2.46
C PHE A 36 -7.70 -0.18 -2.94
N LEU A 37 -7.04 -0.33 -4.08
CA LEU A 37 -6.35 0.76 -4.78
C LEU A 37 -7.26 1.28 -5.90
N ARG A 38 -7.36 2.60 -6.02
CA ARG A 38 -8.09 3.29 -7.09
C ARG A 38 -7.15 4.24 -7.81
N GLY A 39 -7.38 4.43 -9.11
CA GLY A 39 -6.61 5.38 -9.91
C GLY A 39 -5.11 5.11 -9.91
N LEU A 40 -4.72 3.84 -9.80
CA LEU A 40 -3.32 3.43 -9.81
C LEU A 40 -2.72 3.70 -11.18
N ASP A 41 -1.67 4.49 -11.23
CA ASP A 41 -0.97 4.86 -12.46
C ASP A 41 0.53 5.11 -12.19
N SER A 42 1.33 5.13 -13.25
CA SER A 42 2.78 5.26 -13.18
C SER A 42 3.39 5.86 -14.45
N ASP A 43 4.46 6.63 -14.27
CA ASP A 43 5.29 7.15 -15.37
C ASP A 43 6.60 6.36 -15.56
N GLY A 44 6.75 5.22 -14.87
CA GLY A 44 7.95 4.38 -14.87
C GLY A 44 9.00 4.75 -13.82
N GLU A 45 8.99 5.98 -13.31
CA GLU A 45 9.84 6.42 -12.20
C GLU A 45 9.05 6.53 -10.89
N GLN A 46 7.74 6.72 -10.98
CA GLN A 46 6.87 6.93 -9.84
C GLN A 46 5.56 6.17 -10.03
N VAL A 47 4.92 5.84 -8.92
CA VAL A 47 3.58 5.25 -8.87
C VAL A 47 2.71 6.07 -7.92
N TRP A 48 1.46 6.27 -8.29
CA TRP A 48 0.49 6.99 -7.47
C TRP A 48 -0.89 6.35 -7.57
N GLY A 49 -1.73 6.69 -6.61
CA GLY A 49 -3.12 6.24 -6.56
C GLY A 49 -3.76 6.61 -5.23
N GLU A 50 -4.92 6.03 -4.98
CA GLU A 50 -5.70 6.23 -3.76
C GLU A 50 -5.91 4.90 -3.05
N LEU A 51 -5.61 4.84 -1.76
CA LEU A 51 -5.97 3.73 -0.90
C LEU A 51 -7.36 3.99 -0.31
N LEU A 52 -8.29 3.08 -0.59
CA LEU A 52 -9.67 3.17 -0.12
C LEU A 52 -9.80 2.53 1.25
N VAL A 53 -10.10 3.34 2.27
CA VAL A 53 -10.33 2.85 3.64
C VAL A 53 -11.70 3.22 4.15
N THR A 54 -12.47 2.24 4.59
CA THR A 54 -13.71 2.50 5.33
C THR A 54 -13.38 2.71 6.81
N VAL A 55 -13.64 3.91 7.31
CA VAL A 55 -13.50 4.24 8.73
C VAL A 55 -14.90 4.34 9.35
N PRO A 56 -15.24 3.49 10.34
CA PRO A 56 -16.47 3.60 11.10
C PRO A 56 -16.75 5.05 11.54
N LEU A 57 -17.99 5.52 11.34
CA LEU A 57 -18.48 6.88 11.64
C LEU A 57 -17.97 8.00 10.73
N LEU A 58 -16.88 7.81 9.99
CA LEU A 58 -16.35 8.79 9.04
C LEU A 58 -16.66 8.43 7.58
N GLY A 59 -17.10 7.20 7.31
CA GLY A 59 -17.44 6.73 5.97
C GLY A 59 -16.22 6.21 5.20
N GLU A 60 -16.27 6.31 3.88
CA GLU A 60 -15.13 6.02 3.02
C GLU A 60 -14.18 7.22 3.01
N VAL A 61 -12.90 6.94 3.24
CA VAL A 61 -11.82 7.92 3.18
C VAL A 61 -10.85 7.46 2.10
N ASP A 62 -10.55 8.38 1.17
CA ASP A 62 -9.56 8.15 0.14
C ASP A 62 -8.21 8.68 0.66
N LEU A 63 -7.22 7.80 0.71
CA LEU A 63 -5.85 8.15 1.12
C LEU A 63 -4.95 8.20 -0.11
N PRO A 64 -4.76 9.37 -0.73
CA PRO A 64 -3.83 9.49 -1.84
C PRO A 64 -2.41 9.11 -1.40
N PHE A 65 -1.65 8.53 -2.33
CA PHE A 65 -0.23 8.24 -2.15
C PHE A 65 0.54 8.50 -3.43
N ARG A 66 1.85 8.70 -3.26
CA ARG A 66 2.82 8.75 -4.35
C ARG A 66 4.14 8.19 -3.85
N SER A 67 4.79 7.37 -4.66
CA SER A 67 6.08 6.77 -4.34
C SER A 67 6.99 6.77 -5.56
N GLU A 68 8.28 7.00 -5.33
CA GLU A 68 9.35 6.76 -6.31
C GLU A 68 9.62 5.26 -6.43
N ILE A 69 9.87 4.79 -7.64
CA ILE A 69 10.24 3.41 -7.99
C ILE A 69 11.75 3.35 -8.19
N VAL A 70 12.45 2.68 -7.28
CA VAL A 70 13.89 2.43 -7.38
C VAL A 70 14.13 0.99 -7.79
N ARG A 71 14.47 0.77 -9.06
CA ARG A 71 14.76 -0.57 -9.59
C ARG A 71 16.12 -1.06 -9.08
N THR A 72 16.16 -2.31 -8.64
CA THR A 72 17.37 -2.98 -8.18
C THR A 72 17.70 -4.17 -9.11
N PRO A 73 18.92 -4.72 -9.05
CA PRO A 73 19.26 -5.91 -9.83
C PRO A 73 18.34 -7.10 -9.54
N GLN A 74 17.78 -7.19 -8.32
CA GLN A 74 16.91 -8.28 -7.87
C GLN A 74 15.41 -7.94 -7.86
N GLY A 75 15.02 -6.68 -8.10
CA GLY A 75 13.61 -6.29 -8.14
C GLY A 75 13.41 -4.78 -8.10
N ALA A 76 12.62 -4.28 -7.17
CA ALA A 76 12.37 -2.84 -6.98
C ALA A 76 12.05 -2.47 -5.53
N GLU A 77 12.22 -1.18 -5.23
CA GLU A 77 11.85 -0.53 -3.97
C GLU A 77 10.88 0.61 -4.27
N LEU A 78 9.87 0.79 -3.41
CA LEU A 78 9.01 1.96 -3.39
C LEU A 78 9.44 2.89 -2.25
N ARG A 79 9.75 4.14 -2.59
CA ARG A 79 10.09 5.19 -1.62
C ARG A 79 8.98 6.22 -1.56
N PRO A 80 8.36 6.44 -0.39
CA PRO A 80 7.20 7.31 -0.28
C PRO A 80 7.61 8.77 -0.53
N LEU A 81 6.79 9.47 -1.31
CA LEU A 81 6.89 10.92 -1.49
C LEU A 81 5.88 11.61 -0.57
N THR A 82 6.33 12.64 0.14
CA THR A 82 5.44 13.41 1.02
C THR A 82 4.43 14.20 0.20
N LEU A 83 3.15 14.03 0.52
CA LEU A 83 2.09 14.87 -0.03
C LEU A 83 1.84 16.08 0.88
N THR A 84 1.68 17.25 0.28
CA THR A 84 1.39 18.51 0.99
C THR A 84 0.04 19.05 0.53
N GLY A 85 -0.69 19.71 1.44
CA GLY A 85 -2.03 20.24 1.18
C GLY A 85 -3.18 19.24 1.43
N GLU A 86 -2.87 17.95 1.57
CA GLU A 86 -3.87 16.92 1.89
C GLU A 86 -4.19 16.84 3.38
N ARG A 87 -5.48 16.70 3.70
CA ARG A 87 -5.93 16.45 5.09
C ARG A 87 -5.66 15.02 5.53
N ALA A 88 -5.58 14.09 4.58
CA ALA A 88 -5.32 12.69 4.82
C ALA A 88 -4.54 12.12 3.63
N TRP A 89 -3.49 11.37 3.88
CA TRP A 89 -2.71 10.70 2.83
C TRP A 89 -2.01 9.47 3.41
N VAL A 90 -1.46 8.61 2.55
CA VAL A 90 -0.68 7.45 2.99
C VAL A 90 0.70 7.43 2.35
N ALA A 91 1.74 7.33 3.16
CA ALA A 91 3.08 7.00 2.70
C ALA A 91 3.13 5.48 2.45
N VAL A 92 3.43 5.09 1.21
CA VAL A 92 3.59 3.69 0.82
C VAL A 92 5.05 3.43 0.52
N SER A 93 5.69 2.63 1.36
CA SER A 93 7.02 2.09 1.11
C SER A 93 6.93 0.59 0.87
N GLY A 94 7.90 0.05 0.15
CA GLY A 94 7.98 -1.38 -0.02
C GLY A 94 9.21 -1.85 -0.75
N GLN A 95 9.46 -3.14 -0.68
CA GLN A 95 10.51 -3.81 -1.41
C GLN A 95 9.95 -5.10 -1.99
N ALA A 96 10.29 -5.36 -3.24
CA ALA A 96 9.99 -6.60 -3.92
C ALA A 96 11.28 -7.16 -4.53
N THR A 97 11.57 -8.42 -4.26
CA THR A 97 12.73 -9.13 -4.83
C THR A 97 12.30 -10.45 -5.44
N ALA A 98 13.00 -10.86 -6.50
CA ALA A 98 12.83 -12.16 -7.13
C ALA A 98 14.07 -13.02 -6.90
N ALA A 99 13.85 -14.29 -6.57
CA ALA A 99 14.86 -15.31 -6.38
C ALA A 99 14.79 -16.37 -7.51
N GLU A 100 15.75 -17.30 -7.49
CA GLU A 100 15.74 -18.44 -8.40
C GLU A 100 14.46 -19.27 -8.27
N GLY A 101 14.05 -19.93 -9.37
CA GLY A 101 12.83 -20.75 -9.37
C GLY A 101 11.51 -19.95 -9.36
N GLY A 102 11.57 -18.62 -9.47
CA GLY A 102 10.39 -17.75 -9.59
C GLY A 102 9.76 -17.33 -8.27
N GLU A 103 10.42 -17.56 -7.13
CA GLU A 103 9.97 -17.04 -5.85
C GLU A 103 10.14 -15.50 -5.79
N MET A 104 9.15 -14.82 -5.23
CA MET A 104 9.12 -13.38 -5.07
C MET A 104 8.84 -13.06 -3.61
N ALA A 105 9.69 -12.25 -2.99
CA ALA A 105 9.50 -11.77 -1.63
C ALA A 105 9.06 -10.31 -1.65
N PHE A 106 8.04 -10.00 -0.85
CA PHE A 106 7.47 -8.67 -0.72
C PHE A 106 7.51 -8.24 0.74
N ALA A 107 7.84 -6.98 0.97
CA ALA A 107 7.73 -6.30 2.25
C ALA A 107 7.16 -4.91 1.99
N PHE A 108 6.00 -4.60 2.57
CA PHE A 108 5.34 -3.30 2.44
C PHE A 108 5.13 -2.67 3.81
N GLN A 109 5.22 -1.35 3.84
CA GLN A 109 4.83 -0.54 4.98
C GLN A 109 3.94 0.61 4.50
N PHE A 110 2.84 0.80 5.23
CA PHE A 110 1.85 1.83 4.99
C PHE A 110 1.82 2.73 6.19
N GLN A 111 1.96 4.04 5.99
CA GLN A 111 1.89 5.05 7.04
C GLN A 111 0.79 6.06 6.68
N ALA A 112 -0.38 5.93 7.30
CA ALA A 112 -1.48 6.86 7.10
C ALA A 112 -1.27 8.12 7.95
N HIS A 113 -1.17 9.27 7.29
CA HIS A 113 -1.10 10.58 7.89
C HIS A 113 -2.49 11.19 7.88
N LEU A 114 -3.10 11.36 9.06
CA LEU A 114 -4.44 11.90 9.21
C LEU A 114 -4.38 13.21 10.01
N ALA A 115 -4.93 14.28 9.46
CA ALA A 115 -5.27 15.47 10.22
C ALA A 115 -6.44 15.14 11.14
N THR A 116 -6.25 15.34 12.44
CA THR A 116 -7.34 15.20 13.42
C THR A 116 -8.27 16.40 13.31
N PRO A 117 -9.61 16.21 13.30
CA PRO A 117 -10.51 17.33 13.46
C PRO A 117 -10.27 17.97 14.83
N GLU A 118 -10.24 19.31 14.91
CA GLU A 118 -10.23 20.01 16.19
C GLU A 118 -11.50 19.63 16.96
N ALA A 119 -11.34 18.90 18.06
CA ALA A 119 -12.46 18.48 18.87
C ALA A 119 -12.53 19.33 20.14
N GLU A 120 -13.57 20.14 20.27
CA GLU A 120 -13.84 20.90 21.50
C GLU A 120 -14.41 19.98 22.59
N GLY A 121 -13.67 19.79 23.69
CA GLY A 121 -14.16 19.15 24.93
C GLY A 121 -13.78 17.68 25.15
N TRP A 122 -14.27 17.10 26.26
CA TRP A 122 -13.92 15.74 26.73
C TRP A 122 -14.39 14.61 25.79
N GLY A 123 -15.41 14.85 24.96
CA GLY A 123 -15.85 13.90 23.93
C GLY A 123 -14.85 13.75 22.78
N GLY A 124 -14.01 14.76 22.55
CA GLY A 124 -13.02 14.79 21.47
C GLY A 124 -11.93 13.74 21.61
N ALA A 125 -11.35 13.61 22.80
CA ALA A 125 -10.27 12.64 23.04
C ALA A 125 -10.74 11.18 22.95
N ALA A 126 -11.99 10.90 23.35
CA ALA A 126 -12.58 9.57 23.21
C ALA A 126 -12.90 9.24 21.75
N PHE A 127 -13.43 10.22 21.01
CA PHE A 127 -13.68 10.11 19.57
C PHE A 127 -12.38 9.90 18.78
N GLU A 128 -11.34 10.69 19.08
CA GLU A 128 -10.02 10.56 18.46
C GLU A 128 -9.44 9.16 18.64
N LYS A 129 -9.45 8.63 19.88
CA LYS A 129 -8.98 7.26 20.16
C LYS A 129 -9.78 6.19 19.42
N MET A 130 -11.09 6.38 19.29
CA MET A 130 -11.95 5.46 18.55
C MET A 130 -11.64 5.50 17.05
N VAL A 131 -11.51 6.69 16.46
CA VAL A 131 -11.13 6.88 15.05
C VAL A 131 -9.75 6.30 14.79
N GLN A 132 -8.78 6.56 15.66
CA GLN A 132 -7.44 5.99 15.61
C GLN A 132 -7.47 4.46 15.57
N ALA A 133 -8.18 3.85 16.51
CA ALA A 133 -8.27 2.40 16.60
C ALA A 133 -9.00 1.80 15.39
N ALA A 134 -10.02 2.48 14.86
CA ALA A 134 -10.78 2.02 13.72
C ALA A 134 -10.00 2.12 12.42
N ALA A 135 -9.35 3.26 12.16
CA ALA A 135 -8.48 3.46 11.01
C ALA A 135 -7.27 2.51 11.03
N GLY A 136 -6.67 2.26 12.21
CA GLY A 136 -5.60 1.29 12.38
C GLY A 136 -6.00 -0.12 11.94
N ARG A 137 -7.15 -0.63 12.43
CA ARG A 137 -7.69 -1.93 12.01
C ARG A 137 -7.99 -2.00 10.52
N THR A 138 -8.48 -0.92 9.92
CA THR A 138 -8.73 -0.88 8.48
C THR A 138 -7.44 -0.95 7.68
N LEU A 139 -6.39 -0.23 8.10
CA LEU A 139 -5.07 -0.27 7.46
C LEU A 139 -4.41 -1.66 7.59
N GLU A 140 -4.53 -2.31 8.75
CA GLU A 140 -4.09 -3.69 8.94
C GLU A 140 -4.83 -4.68 8.01
N ARG A 141 -6.14 -4.50 7.83
CA ARG A 141 -6.94 -5.36 6.94
C ARG A 141 -6.53 -5.18 5.47
N VAL A 142 -6.25 -3.94 5.06
CA VAL A 142 -5.67 -3.63 3.75
C VAL A 142 -4.35 -4.37 3.57
N ALA A 143 -3.44 -4.24 4.53
CA ALA A 143 -2.13 -4.89 4.50
C ALA A 143 -2.28 -6.43 4.37
N LYS A 144 -3.19 -7.05 5.13
CA LYS A 144 -3.47 -8.49 5.08
C LYS A 144 -4.11 -8.97 3.77
N ALA A 145 -4.83 -8.12 3.06
CA ALA A 145 -5.47 -8.45 1.79
C ALA A 145 -4.54 -8.24 0.58
N LEU A 146 -3.39 -7.60 0.79
CA LEU A 146 -2.41 -7.32 -0.25
C LEU A 146 -1.87 -8.58 -0.96
N PRO A 147 -1.52 -9.68 -0.25
CA PRO A 147 -1.02 -10.89 -0.91
C PRO A 147 -2.02 -11.47 -1.91
N GLU A 148 -3.31 -11.51 -1.56
CA GLU A 148 -4.38 -11.98 -2.45
C GLU A 148 -4.52 -11.11 -3.70
N GLY A 149 -4.43 -9.78 -3.52
CA GLY A 149 -4.52 -8.82 -4.62
C GLY A 149 -3.37 -8.94 -5.62
N LEU A 150 -2.13 -9.09 -5.13
CA LEU A 150 -0.98 -9.32 -6.03
C LEU A 150 -1.04 -10.69 -6.69
N ALA A 151 -1.46 -11.73 -5.97
CA ALA A 151 -1.60 -13.07 -6.53
C ALA A 151 -2.63 -13.10 -7.68
N ALA A 152 -3.71 -12.31 -7.59
CA ALA A 152 -4.70 -12.17 -8.66
C ALA A 152 -4.14 -11.46 -9.92
N GLY A 153 -3.07 -10.69 -9.78
CA GLY A 153 -2.35 -10.07 -10.90
C GLY A 153 -1.37 -11.00 -11.61
N LEU A 154 -1.14 -12.21 -11.09
CA LEU A 154 -0.26 -13.19 -11.75
C LEU A 154 -0.97 -13.81 -12.96
N PRO A 155 -0.22 -14.07 -14.05
CA PRO A 155 -0.77 -14.83 -15.16
C PRO A 155 -1.14 -16.26 -14.71
N PRO A 156 -2.09 -16.93 -15.39
CA PRO A 156 -2.36 -18.35 -15.16
C PRO A 156 -1.09 -19.19 -15.40
N ALA A 157 -0.98 -20.29 -14.67
CA ALA A 157 0.13 -21.23 -14.76
C ALA A 157 0.12 -22.10 -16.03
#